data_AF-A0A7S3WZ75-F1
#
_entry.id   AF-A0A7S3WZ75-F1
#
_cell.length_a   1.000
_cell.length_b   1.000
_cell.length_c   1.000
_cell.angle_alpha   90.00
_cell.angle_beta   90.00
_cell.angle_gamma   90.00
#
_symmetry.space_group_name_H-M   'P 1'
#
loop_
_entity.id
_entity.type
_entity.pdbx_description
1 polymer ?
#
loop_
_entity_poly.entity_id
_entity_poly.type
_entity_poly.pdbx_seq_one_letter_code
_entity_poly.pdbx_strand_id
1 'polypeptide(L)'
;GAEEEEAAAAEEEEGGGEAANEVGKKAKRRLKRLSIAELKQLVSKPEVIEPWDVTSADPRLLVNLKSLRNTVPVPRHWSQKRKFLQGKRGVEKPPFALPEFIAATGIEKIRASVMEKENAKKLKGKMKERVQPKMGKIDIDYQVLHDAFFKFQSKPRLSRFGDTYYEGKEHEVQLRQKKPGVASDELQKALGMELGGPPPWLINMQRYGPPPSYPNLKIAGLNAPIPEGATYGYHPGGWGKPPVDEFGRGPAEIGTRSGRDRDEIGTR
;
A
#
# COMPACT_ATOMS: atom_id res chain seq x y z
N GLY A 1 -18.53 28.47 -18.99
CA GLY A 1 -17.76 27.23 -19.19
C GLY A 1 -18.54 26.26 -20.04
N ALA A 2 -19.09 25.19 -19.45
CA ALA A 2 -19.99 24.26 -20.15
C ALA A 2 -21.42 24.82 -20.28
N GLU A 3 -21.90 25.56 -19.28
CA GLU A 3 -23.24 26.18 -19.29
C GLU A 3 -23.34 27.39 -20.25
N GLU A 4 -22.22 28.09 -20.53
CA GLU A 4 -22.17 29.15 -21.54
C GLU A 4 -22.12 28.59 -22.98
N GLU A 5 -21.55 27.39 -23.19
CA GLU A 5 -21.59 26.71 -24.49
C GLU A 5 -22.98 26.14 -24.81
N GLU A 6 -23.75 25.77 -23.79
CA GLU A 6 -25.12 25.26 -23.95
C GLU A 6 -26.12 26.40 -24.22
N ALA A 7 -25.93 27.57 -23.60
CA ALA A 7 -26.73 28.77 -23.87
C ALA A 7 -26.49 29.34 -25.28
N ALA A 8 -25.25 29.31 -25.78
CA ALA A 8 -24.92 29.75 -27.14
C ALA A 8 -25.47 28.82 -28.24
N ALA A 9 -25.80 27.56 -27.90
CA ALA A 9 -26.40 26.61 -28.85
C ALA A 9 -27.92 26.79 -28.98
N ALA A 10 -28.58 27.48 -28.05
CA ALA A 10 -30.02 27.70 -28.07
C ALA A 10 -30.46 28.93 -28.86
N GLU A 11 -29.57 29.91 -29.10
CA GLU A 11 -29.92 31.15 -29.83
C GLU A 11 -29.78 31.05 -31.36
N GLU A 12 -29.24 29.96 -31.92
CA GLU A 12 -29.07 29.79 -33.38
C GLU A 12 -30.23 29.06 -34.10
N GLU A 13 -31.33 28.69 -33.41
CA GLU A 13 -32.43 27.90 -34.01
C GLU A 13 -33.64 28.68 -34.59
N GLU A 14 -33.66 30.02 -34.57
CA GLU A 14 -34.72 30.79 -35.24
C GLU A 14 -34.19 31.55 -36.48
N GLY A 15 -34.05 30.83 -37.59
CA GLY A 15 -33.56 31.45 -38.83
C GLY A 15 -33.63 30.59 -40.09
N GLY A 16 -34.86 30.24 -40.51
CA GLY A 16 -35.23 30.14 -41.93
C GLY A 16 -34.68 29.00 -42.81
N GLY A 17 -35.58 28.10 -43.21
CA GLY A 17 -35.77 27.72 -44.62
C GLY A 17 -34.71 26.86 -45.34
N GLU A 18 -35.04 25.57 -45.51
CA GLU A 18 -34.70 24.74 -46.69
C GLU A 18 -33.23 24.77 -47.20
N ALA A 19 -32.28 24.32 -46.38
CA ALA A 19 -31.02 23.75 -46.86
C ALA A 19 -30.90 22.30 -46.35
N ALA A 20 -31.15 21.35 -47.26
CA ALA A 20 -31.11 19.93 -47.00
C ALA A 20 -29.74 19.47 -46.46
N ASN A 21 -29.71 19.01 -45.21
CA ASN A 21 -28.95 17.86 -44.72
C ASN A 21 -27.42 17.82 -44.93
N GLU A 22 -26.74 18.95 -45.09
CA GLU A 22 -25.27 18.97 -45.00
C GLU A 22 -24.81 18.96 -43.55
N VAL A 23 -24.67 17.76 -43.00
CA VAL A 23 -24.06 17.53 -41.69
C VAL A 23 -22.70 18.25 -41.64
N GLY A 24 -22.55 19.20 -40.72
CA GLY A 24 -21.32 19.98 -40.58
C GLY A 24 -20.08 19.10 -40.39
N LYS A 25 -18.90 19.58 -40.79
CA LYS A 25 -17.63 18.81 -40.73
C LYS A 25 -17.37 18.19 -39.35
N LYS A 26 -17.75 18.86 -38.26
CA LYS A 26 -17.67 18.38 -36.87
C LYS A 26 -18.61 17.18 -36.62
N ALA A 27 -19.84 17.26 -37.11
CA ALA A 27 -20.83 16.19 -36.96
C ALA A 27 -20.50 14.98 -37.86
N LYS A 28 -19.96 15.19 -39.08
CA LYS A 28 -19.40 14.11 -39.94
C LYS A 28 -18.24 13.38 -39.24
N ARG A 29 -17.33 14.11 -38.57
CA ARG A 29 -16.25 13.51 -37.77
C ARG A 29 -16.77 12.72 -36.57
N ARG A 30 -17.83 13.20 -35.90
CA ARG A 30 -18.46 12.51 -34.76
C ARG A 30 -19.13 11.21 -35.20
N LEU A 31 -19.80 11.19 -36.35
CA LEU A 31 -20.40 9.97 -36.93
C LEU A 31 -19.37 8.92 -37.34
N LYS A 32 -18.15 9.34 -37.74
CA LYS A 32 -17.04 8.43 -38.07
C LYS A 32 -16.34 7.84 -36.83
N ARG A 33 -16.56 8.42 -35.65
CA ARG A 33 -15.90 8.00 -34.41
C ARG A 33 -16.50 6.68 -33.92
N LEU A 34 -15.63 5.69 -33.73
CA LEU A 34 -15.98 4.40 -33.13
C LEU A 34 -16.50 4.59 -31.70
N SER A 35 -17.47 3.75 -31.30
CA SER A 35 -17.84 3.64 -29.90
C SER A 35 -16.73 2.93 -29.09
N ILE A 36 -16.70 3.14 -27.78
CA ILE A 36 -15.73 2.48 -26.91
C ILE A 36 -15.92 0.95 -26.95
N ALA A 37 -17.16 0.49 -27.05
CA ALA A 37 -17.49 -0.94 -27.14
C ALA A 37 -16.96 -1.55 -28.45
N GLU A 38 -17.17 -0.88 -29.59
CA GLU A 38 -16.61 -1.30 -30.88
C GLU A 38 -15.09 -1.36 -30.84
N LEU A 39 -14.43 -0.33 -30.28
CA LEU A 39 -12.97 -0.32 -30.19
C LEU A 39 -12.44 -1.48 -29.33
N LYS A 40 -13.11 -1.80 -28.23
CA LYS A 40 -12.77 -2.95 -27.38
C LYS A 40 -12.96 -4.29 -28.09
N GLN A 41 -13.94 -4.41 -28.98
CA GLN A 41 -14.14 -5.64 -29.76
C GLN A 41 -13.06 -5.86 -30.83
N LEU A 42 -12.48 -4.77 -31.37
CA LEU A 42 -11.52 -4.83 -32.47
C LEU A 42 -10.07 -5.08 -32.03
N VAL A 43 -9.76 -4.91 -30.74
CA VAL A 43 -8.39 -4.92 -30.21
C VAL A 43 -8.15 -6.17 -29.37
N SER A 44 -6.94 -6.73 -29.43
CA SER A 44 -6.54 -7.91 -28.65
C SER A 44 -6.45 -7.69 -27.14
N LYS A 45 -6.04 -6.49 -26.71
CA LYS A 45 -5.93 -6.05 -25.30
C LYS A 45 -6.91 -4.91 -25.01
N PRO A 46 -8.20 -5.20 -24.75
CA PRO A 46 -9.21 -4.16 -24.52
C PRO A 46 -9.06 -3.43 -23.18
N GLU A 47 -8.25 -3.94 -22.25
CA GLU A 47 -8.04 -3.39 -20.91
C GLU A 47 -7.25 -2.08 -20.89
N VAL A 48 -6.43 -1.81 -21.91
CA VAL A 48 -5.63 -0.56 -22.01
C VAL A 48 -6.42 0.62 -22.56
N ILE A 49 -7.65 0.38 -23.04
CA ILE A 49 -8.48 1.39 -23.70
C ILE A 49 -9.12 2.29 -22.65
N GLU A 50 -8.88 3.59 -22.81
CA GLU A 50 -9.45 4.64 -21.98
C GLU A 50 -10.58 5.38 -22.71
N PRO A 51 -11.53 6.02 -22.00
CA PRO A 51 -12.69 6.66 -22.64
C PRO A 51 -12.36 7.76 -23.65
N TRP A 52 -11.20 8.40 -23.52
CA TRP A 52 -10.73 9.45 -24.43
C TRP A 52 -10.06 8.89 -25.69
N ASP A 53 -9.72 7.60 -25.76
CA ASP A 53 -8.98 7.04 -26.91
C ASP A 53 -9.78 7.07 -28.22
N VAL A 54 -11.10 6.98 -28.12
CA VAL A 54 -12.02 7.11 -29.27
C VAL A 54 -12.01 8.52 -29.88
N THR A 55 -11.53 9.54 -29.16
CA THR A 55 -11.38 10.91 -29.70
C THR A 55 -10.07 11.14 -30.45
N SER A 56 -9.14 10.17 -30.42
CA SER A 56 -7.87 10.30 -31.12
C SER A 56 -8.05 10.28 -32.65
N ALA A 57 -7.06 10.81 -33.37
CA ALA A 57 -7.09 10.82 -34.84
C ALA A 57 -7.10 9.40 -35.44
N ASP A 58 -6.38 8.46 -34.80
CA ASP A 58 -6.41 7.04 -35.13
C ASP A 58 -6.48 6.20 -33.83
N PRO A 59 -7.69 5.80 -33.40
CA PRO A 59 -7.88 4.99 -32.21
C PRO A 59 -7.24 3.61 -32.28
N ARG A 60 -7.14 3.00 -33.47
CA ARG A 60 -6.59 1.64 -33.62
C ARG A 60 -5.07 1.66 -33.43
N LEU A 61 -4.39 2.62 -34.06
CA LEU A 61 -2.96 2.79 -33.91
C LEU A 61 -2.59 3.19 -32.48
N LEU A 62 -3.31 4.13 -31.88
CA LEU A 62 -3.06 4.56 -30.50
C LEU A 62 -3.10 3.39 -29.52
N VAL A 63 -4.14 2.56 -29.63
CA VAL A 63 -4.30 1.41 -28.74
C VAL A 63 -3.22 0.35 -29.02
N ASN A 64 -2.83 0.16 -30.28
CA ASN A 64 -1.68 -0.69 -30.61
C ASN A 64 -0.42 -0.23 -29.86
N LEU A 65 -0.08 1.05 -29.94
CA LEU A 65 1.08 1.64 -29.25
C LEU A 65 0.99 1.51 -27.73
N LYS A 66 -0.19 1.74 -27.14
CA LYS A 66 -0.44 1.54 -25.70
C LYS A 66 -0.28 0.07 -25.28
N SER A 67 -0.61 -0.87 -26.16
CA SER A 67 -0.58 -2.31 -25.89
C SER A 67 0.80 -2.97 -26.09
N LEU A 68 1.76 -2.22 -26.66
CA LEU A 68 3.12 -2.69 -26.89
C LEU A 68 3.82 -3.04 -25.58
N ARG A 69 4.74 -4.00 -25.68
CA ARG A 69 5.51 -4.48 -24.53
C ARG A 69 6.45 -3.38 -24.03
N ASN A 70 6.49 -3.22 -22.71
CA ASN A 70 7.33 -2.24 -22.01
C ASN A 70 6.99 -0.77 -22.32
N THR A 71 5.81 -0.48 -22.86
CA THR A 71 5.32 0.90 -22.96
C THR A 71 4.90 1.40 -21.58
N VAL A 72 5.34 2.60 -21.20
CA VAL A 72 4.89 3.29 -19.98
C VAL A 72 3.72 4.20 -20.34
N PRO A 73 2.56 4.10 -19.65
CA PRO A 73 1.41 4.94 -19.95
C PRO A 73 1.67 6.41 -19.61
N VAL A 74 0.93 7.29 -20.27
CA VAL A 74 0.99 8.74 -20.01
C VAL A 74 0.55 9.02 -18.56
N PRO A 75 1.29 9.84 -17.79
CA PRO A 75 0.91 10.17 -16.43
C PRO A 75 -0.49 10.79 -16.31
N ARG A 76 -1.30 10.31 -15.37
CA ARG A 76 -2.73 10.66 -15.20
C ARG A 76 -3.04 12.15 -14.99
N HIS A 77 -2.05 12.98 -14.67
CA HIS A 77 -2.27 14.40 -14.40
C HIS A 77 -2.49 15.24 -15.66
N TRP A 78 -2.30 14.69 -16.87
CA TRP A 78 -2.45 15.42 -18.13
C TRP A 78 -3.88 15.98 -18.35
N SER A 79 -4.89 15.26 -17.87
CA SER A 79 -6.31 15.65 -18.01
C SER A 79 -6.85 16.41 -16.80
N GLN A 80 -6.01 16.69 -15.80
CA GLN A 80 -6.41 17.39 -14.59
C GLN A 80 -6.31 18.90 -14.79
N LYS A 81 -7.32 19.64 -14.30
CA LYS A 81 -7.32 21.12 -14.33
C LYS A 81 -6.26 21.74 -13.41
N ARG A 82 -5.88 21.03 -12.35
CA ARG A 82 -4.90 21.50 -11.36
C ARG A 82 -3.49 21.31 -11.91
N LYS A 83 -2.60 22.28 -11.66
CA LYS A 83 -1.19 22.09 -12.02
C LYS A 83 -0.59 20.99 -11.15
N PHE A 84 0.32 20.21 -11.72
CA PHE A 84 0.98 19.10 -11.03
C PHE A 84 1.54 19.54 -9.66
N LEU A 85 1.26 18.76 -8.61
CA LEU A 85 1.64 18.96 -7.20
C LEU A 85 0.94 20.11 -6.44
N GLN A 86 -0.04 20.80 -7.03
CA GLN A 86 -0.77 21.84 -6.30
C GLN A 86 -1.67 21.31 -5.18
N GLY A 87 -2.04 20.03 -5.19
CA GLY A 87 -2.80 19.41 -4.09
C GLY A 87 -1.99 19.23 -2.81
N LYS A 88 -0.65 19.22 -2.90
CA LYS A 88 0.25 19.15 -1.74
C LYS A 88 0.37 20.46 -0.96
N ARG A 89 -0.27 21.54 -1.41
CA ARG A 89 -0.27 22.81 -0.67
C ARG A 89 -1.00 22.62 0.67
N GLY A 90 -0.29 22.78 1.78
CA GLY A 90 -0.80 22.58 3.13
C GLY A 90 -0.43 21.24 3.77
N VAL A 91 0.15 20.31 3.01
CA VAL A 91 0.76 19.10 3.58
C VAL A 91 2.18 19.45 4.01
N GLU A 92 2.44 19.40 5.32
CA GLU A 92 3.78 19.60 5.84
C GLU A 92 4.64 18.38 5.51
N LYS A 93 5.66 18.60 4.67
CA LYS A 93 6.63 17.56 4.32
C LYS A 93 7.71 17.54 5.42
N PRO A 94 8.03 16.37 6.01
CA PRO A 94 9.15 16.29 6.93
C PRO A 94 10.46 16.71 6.24
N PRO A 95 11.42 17.26 7.00
CA PRO A 95 12.73 17.58 6.47
C PRO A 95 13.42 16.31 5.94
N PHE A 96 14.47 16.51 5.15
CA PHE A 96 15.23 15.39 4.60
C PHE A 96 15.86 14.55 5.71
N ALA A 97 15.46 13.28 5.80
CA ALA A 97 16.07 12.31 6.69
C ALA A 97 17.32 11.70 6.03
N LEU A 98 18.44 11.72 6.76
CA LEU A 98 19.68 11.12 6.29
C LEU A 98 19.54 9.58 6.24
N PRO A 99 20.17 8.91 5.25
CA PRO A 99 20.32 7.47 5.27
C PRO A 99 20.97 7.00 6.57
N GLU A 100 20.55 5.84 7.08
CA GLU A 100 20.96 5.31 8.39
C GLU A 100 22.48 5.24 8.58
N PHE A 101 23.22 4.79 7.56
CA PHE A 101 24.68 4.69 7.61
C PHE A 101 25.38 6.06 7.68
N ILE A 102 24.76 7.12 7.14
CA ILE A 102 25.28 8.50 7.27
C ILE A 102 24.88 9.08 8.63
N ALA A 103 23.63 8.85 9.06
CA ALA A 103 23.16 9.30 10.37
C ALA A 103 23.98 8.70 11.52
N ALA A 104 24.42 7.44 11.37
CA ALA A 104 25.28 6.74 12.33
C ALA A 104 26.65 7.42 12.56
N THR A 105 27.14 8.23 11.62
CA THR A 105 28.38 9.03 11.80
C THR A 105 28.24 10.12 12.88
N GLY A 106 27.01 10.42 13.32
CA GLY A 106 26.73 11.47 14.31
C GLY A 106 26.75 12.89 13.74
N ILE A 107 26.97 13.06 12.42
CA ILE A 107 27.05 14.37 11.76
C ILE A 107 25.82 15.25 12.00
N GLU A 108 24.63 14.64 12.09
CA GLU A 108 23.38 15.35 12.33
C GLU A 108 23.39 16.08 13.67
N LYS A 109 23.81 15.40 14.74
CA LYS A 109 23.90 15.96 16.09
C LYS A 109 24.96 17.05 16.18
N ILE A 110 26.12 16.82 15.57
CA ILE A 110 27.22 17.79 15.57
C ILE A 110 26.79 19.07 14.85
N ARG A 111 26.22 18.96 13.64
CA ARG A 111 25.74 20.11 12.88
C ARG A 111 24.59 20.84 13.57
N ALA A 112 23.66 20.12 14.19
CA ALA A 112 22.58 20.74 14.97
C ALA A 112 23.16 21.59 16.12
N SER A 113 24.13 21.06 16.87
CA SER A 113 24.77 21.77 17.98
C SER A 113 25.56 23.02 17.52
N VAL A 114 26.21 22.96 16.35
CA VAL A 114 26.93 24.10 15.78
C VAL A 114 25.95 25.17 15.31
N MET A 115 24.88 24.77 14.64
CA MET A 115 23.84 25.68 14.15
C MET A 115 23.13 26.38 15.32
N GLU A 116 22.82 25.65 16.39
CA GLU A 116 22.24 26.23 17.62
C GLU A 116 23.18 27.25 18.26
N LYS A 117 24.48 26.91 18.39
CA LYS A 117 25.51 27.85 18.86
C LYS A 117 25.65 29.07 17.97
N GLU A 118 25.49 28.94 16.65
CA GLU A 118 25.57 30.07 15.72
C GLU A 118 24.32 30.95 15.70
N ASN A 119 23.15 30.36 15.96
CA ASN A 119 21.89 31.09 16.12
C ASN A 119 21.86 31.87 17.44
N ALA A 120 22.43 31.33 18.51
CA ALA A 120 22.56 32.02 19.80
C ALA A 120 23.57 33.19 19.79
N LYS A 121 24.50 33.24 18.81
CA LYS A 121 25.51 34.30 18.72
C LYS A 121 24.92 35.63 18.26
N LYS A 122 25.16 36.68 19.05
CA LYS A 122 24.88 38.08 18.68
C LYS A 122 25.72 38.53 17.49
N LEU A 123 25.23 39.53 16.73
CA LEU A 123 25.91 40.14 15.57
C LEU A 123 27.38 40.51 15.83
N LYS A 124 27.69 41.09 17.02
CA LYS A 124 29.08 41.39 17.42
C LYS A 124 29.98 40.14 17.47
N GLY A 125 29.44 39.02 17.96
CA GLY A 125 30.16 37.74 18.01
C GLY A 125 30.41 37.17 16.60
N LYS A 126 29.43 37.28 15.71
CA LYS A 126 29.58 36.88 14.29
C LYS A 126 30.66 37.73 13.58
N MET A 127 30.69 39.06 13.83
CA MET A 127 31.72 39.94 13.26
C MET A 127 33.13 39.63 13.75
N LYS A 128 33.31 39.27 15.03
CA LYS A 128 34.60 38.87 15.60
C LYS A 128 35.08 37.52 15.02
N GLU A 129 34.20 36.52 14.94
CA GLU A 129 34.53 35.21 14.36
C GLU A 129 34.87 35.29 12.86
N ARG A 130 34.37 36.30 12.14
CA ARG A 130 34.74 36.54 10.74
C ARG A 130 36.21 36.95 10.58
N VAL A 131 36.76 37.70 11.54
CA VAL A 131 38.15 38.18 11.52
C VAL A 131 39.10 37.16 12.16
N GLN A 132 38.63 36.46 13.20
CA GLN A 132 39.39 35.41 13.89
C GLN A 132 38.52 34.15 14.05
N PRO A 133 38.51 33.26 13.04
CA PRO A 133 37.72 32.05 13.09
C PRO A 133 38.34 31.04 14.06
N LYS A 134 37.48 30.42 14.89
CA LYS A 134 37.85 29.21 15.64
C LYS A 134 37.68 28.01 14.71
N MET A 135 38.79 27.39 14.33
CA MET A 135 38.84 26.18 13.50
C MET A 135 38.35 24.95 14.29
N GLY A 136 37.99 23.87 13.59
CA GLY A 136 37.60 22.60 14.22
C GLY A 136 36.21 22.60 14.86
N LYS A 137 35.26 23.42 14.37
CA LYS A 137 33.87 23.43 14.88
C LYS A 137 33.14 22.09 14.66
N ILE A 138 33.54 21.34 13.64
CA ILE A 138 33.03 20.02 13.30
C ILE A 138 34.27 19.15 13.09
N ASP A 139 34.52 18.25 14.03
CA ASP A 139 35.61 17.29 13.94
C ASP A 139 35.01 15.89 13.97
N ILE A 140 35.22 15.15 12.89
CA ILE A 140 34.75 13.78 12.72
C ILE A 140 35.93 13.01 12.17
N ASP A 141 36.23 11.88 12.82
CA ASP A 141 37.30 10.99 12.38
C ASP A 141 37.07 10.56 10.92
N TYR A 142 38.11 10.74 10.10
CA TYR A 142 38.11 10.33 8.71
C TYR A 142 37.79 8.84 8.56
N GLN A 143 38.27 8.00 9.48
CA GLN A 143 38.03 6.56 9.41
C GLN A 143 36.55 6.21 9.57
N VAL A 144 35.81 6.95 10.41
CA VAL A 144 34.37 6.78 10.59
C VAL A 144 33.62 7.13 9.31
N LEU A 145 34.02 8.21 8.62
CA LEU A 145 33.43 8.58 7.33
C LEU A 145 33.74 7.53 6.25
N HIS A 146 34.99 7.08 6.18
CA HIS A 146 35.39 6.02 5.26
C HIS A 146 34.56 4.76 5.47
N ASP A 147 34.46 4.28 6.71
CA ASP A 147 33.73 3.06 7.02
C ASP A 147 32.21 3.20 6.76
N ALA A 148 31.63 4.38 6.98
CA ALA A 148 30.22 4.64 6.66
C ALA A 148 29.91 4.49 5.15
N PHE A 149 30.80 4.97 4.27
CA PHE A 149 30.58 4.90 2.82
C PHE A 149 31.06 3.60 2.17
N PHE A 150 32.03 2.90 2.75
CA PHE A 150 32.62 1.71 2.14
C PHE A 150 32.24 0.39 2.82
N LYS A 151 31.99 0.38 4.14
CA LYS A 151 31.63 -0.83 4.89
C LYS A 151 30.13 -0.92 5.18
N PHE A 152 29.52 0.20 5.60
CA PHE A 152 28.13 0.22 6.07
C PHE A 152 27.11 0.73 5.03
N GLN A 153 27.55 0.97 3.79
CA GLN A 153 26.68 1.47 2.74
C GLN A 153 25.53 0.49 2.45
N SER A 154 24.30 0.99 2.52
CA SER A 154 23.11 0.23 2.19
C SER A 154 22.47 0.73 0.90
N LYS A 155 21.98 -0.21 0.07
CA LYS A 155 21.31 0.13 -1.19
C LYS A 155 19.93 0.73 -0.90
N PRO A 156 19.61 1.93 -1.42
CA PRO A 156 18.30 2.53 -1.20
C PRO A 156 17.19 1.73 -1.90
N ARG A 157 15.95 1.97 -1.49
CA ARG A 157 14.77 1.43 -2.17
C ARG A 157 14.63 2.10 -3.53
N LEU A 158 14.78 1.32 -4.59
CA LEU A 158 14.63 1.78 -5.97
C LEU A 158 13.24 1.41 -6.52
N SER A 159 12.73 2.25 -7.41
CA SER A 159 11.51 1.98 -8.17
C SER A 159 11.77 1.01 -9.31
N ARG A 160 10.76 0.24 -9.72
CA ARG A 160 10.84 -0.67 -10.86
C ARG A 160 10.61 0.09 -12.17
N PHE A 161 10.97 -0.55 -13.29
CA PHE A 161 10.62 -0.03 -14.61
C PHE A 161 9.09 0.12 -14.74
N GLY A 162 8.64 1.26 -15.27
CA GLY A 162 7.21 1.59 -15.40
C GLY A 162 6.59 2.27 -14.17
N ASP A 163 7.30 2.35 -13.04
CA ASP A 163 6.81 3.04 -11.85
C ASP A 163 6.90 4.57 -12.02
N THR A 164 5.81 5.18 -12.49
CA THR A 164 5.71 6.64 -12.58
C THR A 164 5.33 7.26 -11.24
N TYR A 165 5.82 8.47 -10.97
CA TYR A 165 5.44 9.21 -9.78
C TYR A 165 4.18 10.03 -10.04
N TYR A 166 3.23 9.96 -9.10
CA TYR A 166 2.02 10.78 -9.08
C TYR A 166 1.82 11.37 -7.69
N GLU A 167 1.01 12.42 -7.63
CA GLU A 167 0.63 13.05 -6.38
C GLU A 167 -0.13 12.06 -5.48
N GLY A 168 0.36 11.85 -4.25
CA GLY A 168 -0.19 10.88 -3.32
C GLY A 168 0.51 9.52 -3.32
N LYS A 169 1.45 9.26 -4.24
CA LYS A 169 2.19 7.99 -4.31
C LYS A 169 2.93 7.66 -3.01
N GLU A 170 3.42 8.67 -2.30
CA GLU A 170 4.10 8.48 -1.01
C GLU A 170 3.18 8.05 0.15
N HIS A 171 1.87 8.27 0.02
CA HIS A 171 0.88 7.89 1.03
C HIS A 171 0.28 6.51 0.79
N GLU A 172 0.66 5.85 -0.30
CA GLU A 172 0.14 4.54 -0.64
C GLU A 172 0.70 3.44 0.27
N VAL A 173 -0.19 2.77 0.98
CA VAL A 173 0.17 1.70 1.92
C VAL A 173 0.51 0.43 1.15
N GLN A 174 1.71 -0.11 1.38
CA GLN A 174 2.12 -1.38 0.79
C GLN A 174 1.44 -2.57 1.47
N LEU A 175 0.32 -3.04 0.91
CA LEU A 175 -0.45 -4.16 1.44
C LEU A 175 0.28 -5.52 1.35
N ARG A 176 1.30 -5.63 0.49
CA ARG A 176 2.01 -6.89 0.20
C ARG A 176 2.68 -7.54 1.41
N GLN A 177 2.95 -6.77 2.46
CA GLN A 177 3.61 -7.26 3.68
C GLN A 177 2.62 -7.90 4.68
N LYS A 178 1.31 -7.67 4.51
CA LYS A 178 0.28 -8.18 5.42
C LYS A 178 -0.25 -9.51 4.91
N LYS A 179 -0.14 -10.56 5.71
CA LYS A 179 -0.61 -11.92 5.38
C LYS A 179 -1.70 -12.36 6.34
N PRO A 180 -2.72 -13.09 5.86
CA PRO A 180 -3.74 -13.66 6.74
C PRO A 180 -3.11 -14.61 7.75
N GLY A 181 -3.63 -14.62 8.99
CA GLY A 181 -3.13 -15.45 10.09
C GLY A 181 -2.01 -14.82 10.93
N VAL A 182 -1.39 -13.72 10.48
CA VAL A 182 -0.36 -13.00 11.24
C VAL A 182 -0.86 -11.59 11.57
N ALA A 183 -0.94 -11.27 12.86
CA ALA A 183 -1.23 -9.93 13.35
C ALA A 183 0.03 -9.31 13.96
N SER A 184 0.36 -8.07 13.60
CA SER A 184 1.48 -7.34 14.21
C SER A 184 1.19 -6.98 15.66
N ASP A 185 2.23 -6.89 16.50
CA ASP A 185 2.08 -6.56 17.93
C ASP A 185 1.32 -5.25 18.17
N GLU A 186 1.51 -4.26 17.29
CA GLU A 186 0.76 -3.00 17.31
C GLU A 186 -0.74 -3.23 17.11
N LEU A 187 -1.11 -4.07 16.15
CA LEU A 187 -2.51 -4.42 15.89
C LEU A 187 -3.09 -5.27 17.02
N GLN A 188 -2.31 -6.20 17.57
CA GLN A 188 -2.73 -7.02 18.71
C GLN A 188 -3.06 -6.14 19.92
N LYS A 189 -2.18 -5.18 20.25
CA LYS A 189 -2.41 -4.20 21.31
C LYS A 189 -3.61 -3.30 21.04
N ALA A 190 -3.76 -2.80 19.80
CA ALA A 190 -4.90 -1.95 19.42
C ALA A 190 -6.25 -2.68 19.54
N LEU A 191 -6.25 -3.99 19.28
CA LEU A 191 -7.43 -4.85 19.43
C LEU A 191 -7.65 -5.34 20.88
N GLY A 192 -6.77 -4.98 21.83
CA GLY A 192 -6.83 -5.46 23.20
C GLY A 192 -6.60 -6.97 23.32
N MET A 193 -5.89 -7.58 22.37
CA MET A 193 -5.54 -9.00 22.43
C MET A 193 -4.34 -9.19 23.36
N GLU A 194 -4.43 -10.17 24.25
CA GLU A 194 -3.32 -10.59 25.11
C GLU A 194 -2.19 -11.19 24.25
N LEU A 195 -0.92 -10.96 24.63
CA LEU A 195 0.23 -11.52 23.91
C LEU A 195 0.16 -13.05 23.90
N GLY A 196 0.05 -13.65 22.71
CA GLY A 196 -0.10 -15.10 22.55
C GLY A 196 -1.52 -15.62 22.78
N GLY A 197 -2.48 -14.73 23.05
CA GLY A 197 -3.90 -15.07 23.13
C GLY A 197 -4.51 -15.37 21.75
N PRO A 198 -5.64 -16.10 21.70
CA PRO A 198 -6.33 -16.37 20.45
C PRO A 198 -7.01 -15.10 19.92
N PRO A 199 -7.14 -14.97 18.59
CA PRO A 199 -7.93 -13.89 18.03
C PRO A 199 -9.41 -14.03 18.41
N PRO A 200 -10.15 -12.92 18.62
CA PRO A 200 -11.52 -12.96 19.13
C PRO A 200 -12.50 -13.65 18.18
N TRP A 201 -12.19 -13.70 16.88
CA TRP A 201 -13.00 -14.39 15.88
C TRP A 201 -12.77 -15.91 15.83
N LEU A 202 -11.82 -16.47 16.59
CA LEU A 202 -11.55 -17.91 16.62
C LEU A 202 -12.81 -18.72 16.98
N ILE A 203 -13.57 -18.28 17.98
CA ILE A 203 -14.80 -18.97 18.43
C ILE A 203 -15.83 -19.05 17.30
N ASN A 204 -15.94 -17.99 16.48
CA ASN A 204 -16.84 -17.99 15.33
C ASN A 204 -16.31 -18.87 14.20
N MET A 205 -14.99 -18.91 13.97
CA MET A 205 -14.39 -19.85 13.02
C MET A 205 -14.55 -21.31 13.44
N GLN A 206 -14.57 -21.61 14.75
CA GLN A 206 -14.90 -22.94 15.26
C GLN A 206 -16.37 -23.32 15.02
N ARG A 207 -17.29 -22.35 14.97
CA ARG A 207 -18.73 -22.59 14.72
C ARG A 207 -19.06 -22.71 13.24
N TYR A 208 -18.51 -21.81 12.42
CA TYR A 208 -18.87 -21.67 11.00
C TYR A 208 -17.82 -22.26 10.05
N GLY A 209 -16.65 -22.62 10.56
CA GLY A 209 -15.52 -23.10 9.77
C GLY A 209 -14.52 -21.99 9.39
N PRO A 210 -13.39 -22.39 8.76
CA PRO A 210 -12.37 -21.44 8.31
C PRO A 210 -12.86 -20.56 7.14
N PRO A 211 -12.23 -19.40 6.90
CA PRO A 211 -12.59 -18.52 5.79
C PRO A 211 -12.58 -19.25 4.43
N PRO A 212 -13.69 -19.19 3.64
CA PRO A 212 -13.80 -19.92 2.37
C PRO A 212 -12.72 -19.56 1.34
N SER A 213 -12.28 -18.30 1.32
CA SER A 213 -11.23 -17.81 0.42
C SER A 213 -9.83 -18.34 0.76
N TYR A 214 -9.63 -18.94 1.93
CA TYR A 214 -8.35 -19.45 2.40
C TYR A 214 -8.46 -20.89 2.92
N PRO A 215 -8.72 -21.88 2.03
CA PRO A 215 -8.97 -23.26 2.44
C PRO A 215 -7.76 -23.92 3.14
N ASN A 216 -6.54 -23.54 2.77
CA ASN A 216 -5.30 -24.10 3.32
C ASN A 216 -4.71 -23.29 4.49
N LEU A 217 -5.46 -22.31 5.01
CA LEU A 217 -4.98 -21.49 6.12
C LEU A 217 -4.95 -22.30 7.40
N LYS A 218 -3.78 -22.41 8.01
CA LYS A 218 -3.59 -23.05 9.31
C LYS A 218 -3.91 -22.05 10.42
N ILE A 219 -4.89 -22.39 11.24
CA ILE A 219 -5.44 -21.62 12.35
C ILE A 219 -5.25 -22.47 13.61
N ALA A 220 -4.41 -21.99 14.52
CA ALA A 220 -4.20 -22.63 15.80
C ALA A 220 -5.52 -22.70 16.59
N GLY A 221 -5.79 -23.84 17.22
CA GLY A 221 -7.06 -24.10 17.93
C GLY A 221 -8.25 -24.45 17.03
N LEU A 222 -8.05 -24.62 15.72
CA LEU A 222 -9.06 -25.14 14.80
C LEU A 222 -8.54 -26.33 13.98
N ASN A 223 -7.62 -26.07 13.03
CA ASN A 223 -7.02 -27.08 12.15
C ASN A 223 -5.50 -27.22 12.35
N ALA A 224 -4.94 -26.51 13.32
CA ALA A 224 -3.57 -26.64 13.80
C ALA A 224 -3.59 -26.69 15.34
N PRO A 225 -2.58 -27.33 15.98
CA PRO A 225 -2.47 -27.35 17.43
C PRO A 225 -2.38 -25.94 18.00
N ILE A 226 -2.83 -25.77 19.25
CA ILE A 226 -2.65 -24.52 19.99
C ILE A 226 -1.17 -24.27 20.29
N PRO A 227 -0.74 -23.01 20.50
CA PRO A 227 0.62 -22.69 20.89
C PRO A 227 1.01 -23.33 22.23
N GLU A 228 2.30 -23.61 22.42
CA GLU A 228 2.82 -24.19 23.67
C GLU A 228 2.50 -23.26 24.87
N GLY A 229 1.93 -23.83 25.94
CA GLY A 229 1.48 -23.07 27.12
C GLY A 229 0.07 -22.50 27.04
N ALA A 230 -0.62 -22.63 25.90
CA ALA A 230 -2.03 -22.26 25.78
C ALA A 230 -2.97 -23.36 26.31
N THR A 231 -4.14 -22.98 26.81
CA THR A 231 -5.19 -23.89 27.25
C THR A 231 -6.49 -23.67 26.49
N TYR A 232 -7.20 -24.76 26.22
CA TYR A 232 -8.58 -24.69 25.73
C TYR A 232 -9.51 -24.25 26.86
N GLY A 233 -10.54 -23.46 26.51
CA GLY A 233 -11.48 -22.91 27.49
C GLY A 233 -12.08 -21.58 27.03
N TYR A 234 -13.15 -21.18 27.73
CA TYR A 234 -13.85 -19.90 27.54
C TYR A 234 -13.47 -18.86 28.61
N HIS A 235 -12.31 -19.00 29.23
CA HIS A 235 -11.72 -18.01 30.13
C HIS A 235 -10.91 -16.97 29.34
N PRO A 236 -10.55 -15.80 29.91
CA PRO A 236 -9.60 -14.88 29.30
C PRO A 236 -8.32 -15.61 28.86
N GLY A 237 -7.88 -15.41 27.61
CA GLY A 237 -6.76 -16.12 27.00
C GLY A 237 -7.03 -17.57 26.54
N GLY A 238 -8.23 -18.12 26.78
CA GLY A 238 -8.60 -19.49 26.44
C GLY A 238 -8.92 -19.69 24.95
N TRP A 239 -8.47 -20.80 24.36
CA TRP A 239 -8.55 -21.09 22.92
C TRP A 239 -9.89 -21.70 22.45
N GLY A 240 -10.96 -21.43 23.18
CA GLY A 240 -12.30 -21.90 22.83
C GLY A 240 -12.45 -23.41 22.99
N LYS A 241 -13.19 -24.05 22.07
CA LYS A 241 -13.52 -25.48 22.19
C LYS A 241 -12.29 -26.36 21.92
N PRO A 242 -12.07 -27.42 22.73
CA PRO A 242 -11.10 -28.43 22.40
C PRO A 242 -11.51 -29.17 21.10
N PRO A 243 -10.54 -29.67 20.31
CA PRO A 243 -10.83 -30.43 19.10
C PRO A 243 -11.62 -31.69 19.48
N VAL A 244 -12.73 -31.94 18.77
CA VAL A 244 -13.53 -33.16 18.93
C VAL A 244 -13.27 -34.08 17.73
N ASP A 245 -13.30 -35.39 17.97
CA ASP A 245 -13.21 -36.38 16.90
C ASP A 245 -14.50 -36.39 16.03
N GLU A 246 -14.51 -37.16 14.94
CA GLU A 246 -15.68 -37.34 14.04
C GLU A 246 -16.95 -37.85 14.77
N PHE A 247 -16.79 -38.32 16.01
CA PHE A 247 -17.86 -38.85 16.87
C PHE A 247 -18.19 -37.93 18.06
N GLY A 248 -17.66 -36.70 18.07
CA GLY A 248 -17.97 -35.68 19.07
C GLY A 248 -17.32 -35.87 20.45
N ARG A 249 -16.35 -36.77 20.59
CA ARG A 249 -15.64 -37.03 21.85
C ARG A 249 -14.45 -36.09 22.01
N GLY A 250 -14.25 -35.62 23.23
CA GLY A 250 -13.14 -34.72 23.57
C GLY A 250 -11.82 -35.46 23.80
N PRO A 251 -10.67 -34.75 23.79
CA PRO A 251 -9.34 -35.37 23.94
C PRO A 251 -9.14 -36.10 25.27
N ALA A 252 -9.88 -35.72 26.32
CA ALA A 252 -9.78 -36.28 27.66
C ALA A 252 -10.46 -37.65 27.83
N GLU A 253 -11.39 -38.03 26.94
CA GLU A 253 -12.11 -39.32 27.03
C GLU A 253 -11.32 -40.49 26.44
N ILE A 254 -10.21 -40.22 25.75
CA ILE A 254 -9.38 -41.21 25.08
C ILE A 254 -8.43 -41.93 26.07
N GLY A 255 -8.17 -41.33 27.25
CA GLY A 255 -7.11 -41.77 28.17
C GLY A 255 -7.50 -42.78 29.28
N THR A 256 -8.75 -43.22 29.41
CA THR A 256 -9.18 -43.94 30.64
C THR A 256 -9.89 -45.29 30.43
N ARG A 257 -9.90 -45.87 29.22
CA ARG A 257 -10.56 -47.17 28.96
C ARG A 257 -9.68 -48.24 28.32
N SER A 258 -8.40 -48.32 28.69
CA SER A 258 -7.60 -49.51 28.44
C SER A 258 -6.90 -49.95 29.72
N GLY A 259 -7.36 -51.05 30.32
CA GLY A 259 -6.67 -51.67 31.45
C GLY A 259 -7.49 -51.73 32.74
N ARG A 260 -8.61 -52.45 32.71
CA ARG A 260 -9.06 -53.29 33.83
C ARG A 260 -10.20 -54.20 33.35
N ASP A 261 -10.19 -55.42 33.87
CA ASP A 261 -11.20 -56.47 33.74
C ASP A 261 -11.02 -57.44 32.56
N ARG A 262 -10.01 -58.31 32.69
CA ARG A 262 -10.14 -59.71 32.27
C ARG A 262 -9.14 -60.62 33.00
N ASP A 263 -9.38 -60.82 34.29
CA ASP A 263 -8.92 -62.00 35.02
C ASP A 263 -10.05 -62.42 35.97
N GLU A 264 -10.15 -63.73 36.21
CA GLU A 264 -11.18 -64.47 36.96
C GLU A 264 -12.42 -64.90 36.16
N ILE A 265 -12.38 -66.14 35.64
CA ILE A 265 -13.25 -67.24 36.10
C ILE A 265 -12.46 -68.55 35.90
N GLY A 266 -12.16 -69.22 37.02
CA GLY A 266 -11.62 -70.57 37.04
C GLY A 266 -12.71 -71.64 37.03
N THR A 267 -12.34 -72.80 36.48
CA THR A 267 -12.77 -74.16 36.85
C THR A 267 -14.24 -74.41 37.20
N ARG A 268 -14.95 -75.05 36.27
CA ARG A 268 -15.43 -76.44 36.45
C ARG A 268 -15.70 -77.10 35.11
#